data_AF-A0A956FWT6-F1
#
_entry.id   AF-A0A956FWT6-F1
#
_cell.length_a   1.000
_cell.length_b   1.000
_cell.length_c   1.000
_cell.angle_alpha   90.00
_cell.angle_beta   90.00
_cell.angle_gamma   90.00
#
_symmetry.space_group_name_H-M   'P 1'
#
loop_
_entity.id
_entity.type
_entity.pdbx_description
1 polymer ?
#
loop_
_entity_poly.entity_id
_entity_poly.type
_entity_poly.pdbx_seq_one_letter_code
_entity_poly.pdbx_strand_id
1 'polypeptide(L)'
;MSADLDRLLAIFAAALAPLVAASGCGIDESQFSYDACTEAREYTILGAVTPASPADYLELRQWEDFFDGEPPASPTILEANGTLCAGASDAQACADAFAALALESEFATYGFDITRYAAVAYTRGDEVGSAGTRADLDALLGSIDAPGDAALLALLTGNQINCNAGNEVGDHAEGYVVYTRSGSGCGEGDDVEHHVLLVRADGTTEVIETRLVERADPNCAIGRLPGG
;
A
#
# COMPACT_ATOMS: atom_id res chain seq x y z
N MET A 1 -10.42 -54.48 29.03
CA MET A 1 -10.07 -54.63 27.61
C MET A 1 -11.36 -54.94 26.87
N SER A 2 -11.96 -54.08 26.06
CA SER A 2 -11.58 -52.79 25.50
C SER A 2 -12.90 -52.06 25.23
N ALA A 3 -13.14 -50.94 25.90
CA ALA A 3 -14.29 -50.06 25.66
C ALA A 3 -13.73 -48.82 24.96
N ASP A 4 -13.40 -48.96 23.68
CA ASP A 4 -12.65 -47.92 22.94
C ASP A 4 -12.92 -47.94 21.43
N LEU A 5 -14.14 -48.28 21.00
CA LEU A 5 -14.47 -48.31 19.56
C LEU A 5 -15.82 -47.67 19.17
N ASP A 6 -16.42 -46.84 20.03
CA ASP A 6 -17.67 -46.10 19.71
C ASP A 6 -17.50 -44.57 19.72
N ARG A 7 -16.26 -44.08 19.67
CA ARG A 7 -15.94 -42.64 19.82
C ARG A 7 -15.20 -42.00 18.64
N LEU A 8 -15.33 -42.56 17.44
CA LEU A 8 -14.60 -42.12 16.24
C LEU A 8 -15.47 -41.93 14.99
N LEU A 9 -16.65 -41.33 15.13
CA LEU A 9 -17.47 -40.85 13.99
C LEU A 9 -18.08 -39.47 14.23
N ALA A 10 -17.32 -38.55 14.82
CA ALA A 10 -17.60 -37.11 14.74
C ALA A 10 -16.66 -36.50 13.69
N ILE A 11 -16.87 -36.89 12.43
CA ILE A 11 -16.10 -36.37 11.29
C ILE A 11 -16.70 -35.02 10.90
N PHE A 12 -15.91 -33.97 11.17
CA PHE A 12 -15.82 -32.68 10.50
C PHE A 12 -16.81 -32.44 9.34
N ALA A 13 -17.93 -31.77 9.65
CA ALA A 13 -18.66 -30.99 8.65
C ALA A 13 -17.85 -29.70 8.39
N ALA A 14 -16.82 -29.81 7.55
CA ALA A 14 -16.12 -28.66 7.01
C ALA A 14 -17.12 -27.83 6.21
N ALA A 15 -17.33 -26.58 6.65
CA ALA A 15 -18.09 -25.59 5.94
C ALA A 15 -17.40 -25.31 4.59
N LEU A 16 -17.90 -25.92 3.53
CA LEU A 16 -17.64 -25.49 2.17
C LEU A 16 -18.38 -24.17 1.97
N ALA A 17 -17.69 -23.05 2.19
CA ALA A 17 -18.16 -21.77 1.71
C ALA A 17 -18.22 -21.82 0.18
N PRO A 18 -19.36 -21.50 -0.45
CA PRO A 18 -19.43 -21.45 -1.90
C PRO A 18 -18.63 -20.24 -2.39
N LEU A 19 -17.55 -20.49 -3.14
CA LEU A 19 -16.96 -19.49 -4.04
C LEU A 19 -18.02 -19.16 -5.10
N VAL A 20 -18.79 -18.10 -4.85
CA VAL A 20 -19.66 -17.51 -5.86
C VAL A 20 -18.73 -16.80 -6.84
N ALA A 21 -18.38 -17.48 -7.93
CA ALA A 21 -17.82 -16.83 -9.11
C ALA A 21 -18.92 -15.95 -9.72
N ALA A 22 -19.02 -14.71 -9.24
CA ALA A 22 -19.80 -13.68 -9.89
C ALA A 22 -19.24 -13.48 -11.30
N SER A 23 -20.08 -13.77 -12.30
CA SER A 23 -19.86 -13.44 -13.72
C SER A 23 -20.16 -11.96 -13.95
N GLY A 24 -19.54 -11.08 -13.16
CA GLY A 24 -19.48 -9.65 -13.39
C GLY A 24 -18.30 -9.32 -14.31
N CYS A 25 -18.50 -8.41 -15.26
CA CYS A 25 -17.49 -7.97 -16.22
C CYS A 25 -16.39 -7.07 -15.61
N GLY A 26 -15.87 -7.43 -14.44
CA GLY A 26 -14.89 -6.65 -13.68
C GLY A 26 -15.20 -6.60 -12.20
N ILE A 27 -14.35 -5.90 -11.46
CA ILE A 27 -14.63 -5.45 -10.09
C ILE A 27 -15.75 -4.40 -10.17
N ASP A 28 -16.70 -4.43 -9.22
CA ASP A 28 -17.71 -3.40 -9.11
C ASP A 28 -17.10 -2.10 -8.57
N GLU A 29 -16.80 -1.15 -9.45
CA GLU A 29 -16.15 0.12 -9.07
C GLU A 29 -17.07 1.05 -8.26
N SER A 30 -18.38 0.79 -8.23
CA SER A 30 -19.33 1.60 -7.45
C SER A 30 -19.15 1.44 -5.94
N GLN A 31 -18.38 0.43 -5.50
CA GLN A 31 -18.01 0.26 -4.10
C GLN A 31 -16.96 1.26 -3.63
N PHE A 32 -16.28 1.97 -4.55
CA PHE A 32 -15.26 2.95 -4.23
C PHE A 32 -15.79 4.39 -4.35
N SER A 33 -15.43 5.23 -3.39
CA SER A 33 -15.96 6.59 -3.25
C SER A 33 -14.90 7.66 -2.95
N TYR A 34 -13.65 7.26 -2.75
CA TYR A 34 -12.53 8.16 -2.47
C TYR A 34 -11.43 7.97 -3.52
N ASP A 35 -10.98 9.09 -4.09
CA ASP A 35 -9.84 9.16 -5.00
C ASP A 35 -8.54 9.16 -4.18
N ALA A 36 -7.79 8.06 -4.24
CA ALA A 36 -6.42 7.99 -3.74
C ALA A 36 -5.41 8.54 -4.74
N CYS A 37 -5.82 8.76 -5.99
CA CYS A 37 -4.98 9.28 -7.06
C CYS A 37 -5.66 10.44 -7.80
N THR A 38 -4.86 11.37 -8.33
CA THR A 38 -5.34 12.43 -9.23
C THR A 38 -5.59 11.87 -10.63
N GLU A 39 -6.25 12.65 -11.51
CA GLU A 39 -6.36 12.30 -12.94
C GLU A 39 -4.99 12.11 -13.62
N ALA A 40 -3.93 12.74 -13.09
CA ALA A 40 -2.56 12.57 -13.55
C ALA A 40 -1.87 11.32 -12.99
N ARG A 41 -2.59 10.51 -12.18
CA ARG A 41 -2.12 9.28 -11.53
C ARG A 41 -1.07 9.54 -10.44
N GLU A 42 -1.08 10.73 -9.87
CA GLU A 42 -0.27 11.11 -8.71
C GLU A 42 -1.03 10.81 -7.43
N TYR A 43 -0.35 10.46 -6.33
CA TYR A 43 -1.04 10.14 -5.08
C TYR A 43 -1.65 11.39 -4.41
N THR A 44 -2.82 11.21 -3.83
CA THR A 44 -3.56 12.18 -3.00
C THR A 44 -4.09 11.47 -1.73
N ILE A 45 -3.28 10.60 -1.16
CA ILE A 45 -3.57 9.75 0.00
C ILE A 45 -3.45 10.54 1.31
N LEU A 46 -2.35 11.29 1.48
CA LEU A 46 -2.00 11.97 2.72
C LEU A 46 -3.00 13.07 3.10
N GLY A 47 -3.74 13.60 2.12
CA GLY A 47 -4.86 14.54 2.34
C GLY A 47 -5.98 13.99 3.23
N ALA A 48 -6.17 12.67 3.25
CA ALA A 48 -7.22 11.99 4.02
C ALA A 48 -6.68 10.97 5.03
N VAL A 49 -5.39 11.05 5.38
CA VAL A 49 -4.82 10.30 6.49
C VAL A 49 -5.20 11.00 7.80
N THR A 50 -5.60 10.22 8.81
CA THR A 50 -5.86 10.67 10.18
C THR A 50 -4.85 10.03 11.12
N PRO A 51 -3.66 10.63 11.31
CA PRO A 51 -2.67 10.05 12.18
C PRO A 51 -3.19 9.97 13.63
N ALA A 52 -2.75 8.95 14.37
CA ALA A 52 -3.09 8.70 15.78
C ALA A 52 -2.84 9.91 16.68
N SER A 53 -1.92 10.79 16.28
CA SER A 53 -1.75 12.11 16.87
C SER A 53 -1.61 13.14 15.74
N PRO A 54 -2.30 14.30 15.80
CA PRO A 54 -2.30 15.25 14.69
C PRO A 54 -0.88 15.63 14.25
N ALA A 55 -0.60 15.58 12.96
CA ALA A 55 0.66 16.02 12.38
C ALA A 55 0.47 17.41 11.73
N ASP A 56 1.52 18.23 11.78
CA ASP A 56 1.55 19.51 11.07
C ASP A 56 1.82 19.30 9.57
N TYR A 57 2.61 18.26 9.25
CA TYR A 57 3.05 17.92 7.91
C TYR A 57 3.28 16.42 7.79
N LEU A 58 2.91 15.85 6.65
CA LEU A 58 3.19 14.50 6.21
C LEU A 58 3.80 14.55 4.80
N GLU A 59 4.79 13.70 4.53
CA GLU A 59 5.43 13.58 3.22
C GLU A 59 5.72 12.12 2.90
N LEU A 60 5.16 11.64 1.79
CA LEU A 60 5.44 10.31 1.26
C LEU A 60 6.70 10.40 0.40
N ARG A 61 7.76 9.74 0.87
CA ARG A 61 9.07 9.72 0.25
C ARG A 61 9.30 8.39 -0.45
N GLN A 62 9.98 8.43 -1.59
CA GLN A 62 10.51 7.26 -2.26
C GLN A 62 11.96 7.48 -2.65
N TRP A 63 12.79 6.46 -2.55
CA TRP A 63 14.14 6.50 -3.09
C TRP A 63 14.52 5.14 -3.68
N GLU A 64 15.57 5.15 -4.49
CA GLU A 64 16.02 4.01 -5.25
C GLU A 64 17.45 3.67 -4.80
N ASP A 65 17.70 2.38 -4.62
CA ASP A 65 19.03 1.83 -4.47
C ASP A 65 19.34 0.98 -5.71
N PHE A 66 20.37 1.40 -6.43
CA PHE A 66 20.85 0.74 -7.63
C PHE A 66 22.00 -0.20 -7.26
N PHE A 67 22.08 -1.36 -7.93
CA PHE A 67 23.17 -2.32 -7.66
C PHE A 67 24.59 -1.80 -7.93
N ASP A 68 24.74 -0.64 -8.59
CA ASP A 68 26.04 0.02 -8.78
C ASP A 68 26.54 0.79 -7.54
N GLY A 69 25.71 0.91 -6.50
CA GLY A 69 26.12 1.20 -5.13
C GLY A 69 26.22 2.67 -4.74
N GLU A 70 25.66 3.60 -5.53
CA GLU A 70 25.56 5.00 -5.13
C GLU A 70 24.26 5.22 -4.33
N PRO A 71 24.34 5.56 -3.03
CA PRO A 71 23.15 5.85 -2.26
C PRO A 71 22.46 7.11 -2.79
N PRO A 72 21.12 7.19 -2.73
CA PRO A 72 20.40 8.35 -3.23
C PRO A 72 20.72 9.58 -2.39
N ALA A 73 21.05 10.69 -3.08
CA ALA A 73 21.37 11.96 -2.41
C ALA A 73 20.15 12.61 -1.74
N SER A 74 18.94 12.33 -2.23
CA SER A 74 17.68 12.83 -1.69
C SER A 74 16.51 11.94 -2.14
N PRO A 75 15.43 11.83 -1.35
CA PRO A 75 14.24 11.12 -1.78
C PRO A 75 13.47 11.92 -2.83
N THR A 76 12.73 11.22 -3.68
CA THR A 76 11.63 11.78 -4.45
C THR A 76 10.42 11.93 -3.54
N ILE A 77 9.80 13.12 -3.55
CA ILE A 77 8.56 13.37 -2.84
C ILE A 77 7.41 12.97 -3.74
N LEU A 78 6.66 11.94 -3.35
CA LEU A 78 5.49 11.47 -4.09
C LEU A 78 4.23 12.25 -3.76
N GLU A 79 4.09 12.64 -2.50
CA GLU A 79 2.98 13.43 -2.00
C GLU A 79 3.39 14.16 -0.73
N ALA A 80 2.82 15.34 -0.49
CA ALA A 80 2.94 16.05 0.77
C ALA A 80 1.60 16.68 1.15
N ASN A 81 1.30 16.70 2.45
CA ASN A 81 0.12 17.35 3.01
C ASN A 81 0.48 18.12 4.28
N GLY A 82 -0.13 19.30 4.47
CA GLY A 82 0.09 20.17 5.63
C GLY A 82 1.16 21.25 5.41
N THR A 83 1.73 21.76 6.50
CA THR A 83 2.77 22.81 6.49
C THR A 83 3.91 22.41 7.41
N LEU A 84 5.10 22.23 6.82
CA LEU A 84 6.30 21.80 7.52
C LEU A 84 6.58 22.67 8.76
N CYS A 85 6.69 22.03 9.93
CA CYS A 85 7.04 22.67 11.19
C CYS A 85 6.08 23.80 11.64
N ALA A 86 4.81 23.78 11.22
CA ALA A 86 3.84 24.83 11.56
C ALA A 86 3.60 24.98 13.07
N GLY A 87 3.68 23.88 13.84
CA GLY A 87 3.53 23.89 15.29
C GLY A 87 4.84 24.02 16.06
N ALA A 88 5.99 24.09 15.39
CA ALA A 88 7.30 24.06 16.05
C ALA A 88 7.56 25.35 16.85
N SER A 89 8.18 25.20 18.01
CA SER A 89 8.67 26.32 18.81
C SER A 89 9.88 27.00 18.16
N ASP A 90 10.69 26.23 17.43
CA ASP A 90 11.78 26.69 16.56
C ASP A 90 11.62 26.05 15.16
N ALA A 91 11.00 26.81 14.25
CA ALA A 91 10.72 26.34 12.89
C ALA A 91 11.99 26.02 12.09
N GLN A 92 13.12 26.72 12.34
CA GLN A 92 14.35 26.46 11.61
C GLN A 92 15.00 25.17 12.11
N ALA A 93 15.09 24.98 13.42
CA ALA A 93 15.63 23.75 13.99
C ALA A 93 14.82 22.52 13.58
N CYS A 94 13.48 22.63 13.55
CA CYS A 94 12.60 21.57 13.07
C CYS A 94 12.84 21.26 11.58
N ALA A 95 12.95 22.29 10.72
CA ALA A 95 13.20 22.09 9.29
C ALA A 95 14.58 21.46 9.03
N ASP A 96 15.61 21.88 9.76
CA ASP A 96 16.95 21.31 9.67
C ASP A 96 16.96 19.84 10.10
N ALA A 97 16.23 19.50 11.18
CA ALA A 97 16.08 18.11 11.62
C ALA A 97 15.29 17.27 10.59
N PHE A 98 14.25 17.83 9.97
CA PHE A 98 13.45 17.15 8.94
C PHE A 98 14.24 16.87 7.67
N ALA A 99 15.09 17.80 7.26
CA ALA A 99 16.00 17.62 6.13
C ALA A 99 17.12 16.61 6.42
N ALA A 100 17.48 16.42 7.70
CA ALA A 100 18.51 15.48 8.13
C ALA A 100 17.99 14.07 8.42
N LEU A 101 16.70 13.81 8.23
CA LEU A 101 16.11 12.47 8.40
C LEU A 101 16.83 11.44 7.52
N ALA A 102 17.18 10.30 8.11
CA ALA A 102 17.82 9.21 7.40
C ALA A 102 16.86 8.57 6.38
N LEU A 103 17.41 8.10 5.26
CA LEU A 103 16.68 7.33 4.25
C LEU A 103 16.75 5.84 4.57
N GLU A 104 16.00 5.43 5.59
CA GLU A 104 15.90 4.04 6.04
C GLU A 104 14.43 3.59 5.99
N SER A 105 14.20 2.41 5.42
CA SER A 105 12.87 1.81 5.37
C SER A 105 12.93 0.31 5.11
N GLU A 106 11.99 -0.43 5.69
CA GLU A 106 11.70 -1.83 5.42
C GLU A 106 10.65 -2.00 4.31
N PHE A 107 9.95 -0.92 3.93
CA PHE A 107 9.00 -0.92 2.82
C PHE A 107 9.75 -0.86 1.49
N ALA A 108 10.10 -2.03 0.99
CA ALA A 108 10.87 -2.21 -0.24
C ALA A 108 10.05 -2.91 -1.33
N THR A 109 10.15 -2.41 -2.56
CA THR A 109 9.70 -3.09 -3.78
C THR A 109 10.91 -3.46 -4.62
N TYR A 110 11.01 -4.75 -4.98
CA TYR A 110 12.15 -5.29 -5.71
C TYR A 110 11.89 -5.34 -7.20
N GLY A 111 12.72 -4.63 -7.97
CA GLY A 111 12.86 -4.79 -9.41
C GLY A 111 14.04 -5.69 -9.78
N PHE A 112 14.33 -5.81 -11.08
CA PHE A 112 15.44 -6.61 -11.57
C PHE A 112 16.81 -6.04 -11.18
N ASP A 113 16.96 -4.73 -11.27
CA ASP A 113 18.21 -3.98 -11.08
C ASP A 113 18.08 -2.82 -10.09
N ILE A 114 16.94 -2.71 -9.40
CA ILE A 114 16.62 -1.59 -8.53
C ILE A 114 15.78 -2.05 -7.34
N THR A 115 16.09 -1.54 -6.16
CA THR A 115 15.21 -1.64 -5.00
C THR A 115 14.62 -0.26 -4.73
N ARG A 116 13.30 -0.17 -4.71
CA ARG A 116 12.57 1.07 -4.37
C ARG A 116 12.15 1.00 -2.92
N TYR A 117 12.54 1.98 -2.13
CA TYR A 117 12.12 2.12 -0.74
C TYR A 117 11.13 3.27 -0.61
N ALA A 118 10.21 3.17 0.34
CA ALA A 118 9.28 4.24 0.66
C ALA A 118 9.12 4.44 2.16
N ALA A 119 8.82 5.67 2.60
CA ALA A 119 8.53 5.98 4.00
C ALA A 119 7.66 7.23 4.09
N VAL A 120 6.97 7.43 5.22
CA VAL A 120 6.30 8.71 5.52
C VAL A 120 7.11 9.50 6.52
N ALA A 121 7.62 10.66 6.10
CA ALA A 121 8.20 11.63 7.02
C ALA A 121 7.12 12.56 7.56
N TYR A 122 7.26 13.00 8.81
CA TYR A 122 6.27 13.87 9.44
C TYR A 122 6.88 14.88 10.41
N THR A 123 6.12 15.95 10.69
CA THR A 123 6.40 16.88 11.80
C THR A 123 5.18 17.09 12.67
N ARG A 124 5.38 17.22 13.98
CA ARG A 124 4.34 17.57 14.98
C ARG A 124 4.94 18.42 16.09
N GLY A 125 4.67 19.72 16.08
CA GLY A 125 5.35 20.63 16.98
C GLY A 125 6.86 20.60 16.74
N ASP A 126 7.63 20.34 17.79
CA ASP A 126 9.08 20.14 17.70
C ASP A 126 9.48 18.69 17.34
N GLU A 127 8.51 17.76 17.27
CA GLU A 127 8.74 16.37 16.88
C GLU A 127 8.95 16.26 15.37
N VAL A 128 9.99 15.55 14.98
CA VAL A 128 10.33 15.20 13.60
C VAL A 128 10.57 13.70 13.54
N GLY A 129 9.94 13.01 12.60
CA GLY A 129 10.05 11.55 12.50
C GLY A 129 9.86 11.02 11.08
N SER A 130 10.11 9.72 10.94
CA SER A 130 9.88 8.95 9.72
C SER A 130 9.29 7.59 10.08
N ALA A 131 8.24 7.20 9.38
CA ALA A 131 7.65 5.86 9.44
C ALA A 131 8.21 5.01 8.31
N GLY A 132 9.32 4.32 8.59
CA GLY A 132 10.02 3.43 7.66
C GLY A 132 9.78 1.93 7.94
N THR A 133 9.21 1.58 9.09
CA THR A 133 8.89 0.19 9.44
C THR A 133 7.39 0.00 9.62
N ARG A 134 6.94 -1.27 9.65
CA ARG A 134 5.54 -1.59 9.95
C ARG A 134 5.11 -1.05 11.32
N ALA A 135 5.97 -1.18 12.32
CA ALA A 135 5.67 -0.71 13.67
C ALA A 135 5.54 0.82 13.73
N ASP A 136 6.38 1.55 13.00
CA ASP A 136 6.28 3.02 12.95
C ASP A 136 5.03 3.46 12.21
N LEU A 137 4.65 2.76 11.14
CA LEU A 137 3.42 3.04 10.40
C LEU A 137 2.18 2.77 11.25
N ASP A 138 2.15 1.64 11.97
CA ASP A 138 1.05 1.33 12.91
C ASP A 138 0.99 2.37 14.04
N ALA A 139 2.13 2.89 14.51
CA ALA A 139 2.17 3.96 15.52
C ALA A 139 1.72 5.32 14.97
N LEU A 140 2.05 5.63 13.71
CA LEU A 140 1.65 6.85 13.03
C LEU A 140 0.13 6.88 12.79
N LEU A 141 -0.42 5.78 12.27
CA LEU A 141 -1.84 5.67 11.91
C LEU A 141 -2.72 5.37 13.12
N GLY A 142 -2.26 4.51 14.03
CA GLY A 142 -3.12 3.97 15.09
C GLY A 142 -4.14 3.00 14.51
N SER A 143 -5.43 3.25 14.77
CA SER A 143 -6.50 2.48 14.12
C SER A 143 -6.76 3.05 12.72
N ILE A 144 -6.94 2.17 11.74
CA ILE A 144 -7.29 2.57 10.37
C ILE A 144 -8.74 3.06 10.38
N ASP A 145 -8.94 4.37 10.40
CA ASP A 145 -10.25 5.00 10.57
C ASP A 145 -10.59 6.03 9.49
N ALA A 146 -9.69 6.29 8.55
CA ALA A 146 -9.94 7.03 7.32
C ALA A 146 -9.52 6.28 6.04
N PRO A 147 -10.11 6.64 4.88
CA PRO A 147 -9.73 6.05 3.60
C PRO A 147 -8.24 6.28 3.25
N GLY A 148 -7.66 7.41 3.64
CA GLY A 148 -6.24 7.68 3.43
C GLY A 148 -5.34 6.72 4.23
N ASP A 149 -5.73 6.34 5.44
CA ASP A 149 -4.98 5.37 6.25
C ASP A 149 -4.92 4.01 5.56
N ALA A 150 -6.06 3.56 5.02
CA ALA A 150 -6.17 2.29 4.32
C ALA A 150 -5.34 2.26 3.03
N ALA A 151 -5.42 3.33 2.23
CA ALA A 151 -4.61 3.46 1.03
C ALA A 151 -3.11 3.54 1.33
N LEU A 152 -2.70 4.31 2.35
CA LEU A 152 -1.29 4.43 2.73
C LEU A 152 -0.74 3.09 3.21
N LEU A 153 -1.50 2.37 4.04
CA LEU A 153 -1.12 1.05 4.51
C LEU A 153 -1.01 0.06 3.35
N ALA A 154 -1.98 0.03 2.44
CA ALA A 154 -1.94 -0.84 1.27
C ALA A 154 -0.69 -0.55 0.40
N LEU A 155 -0.41 0.72 0.13
CA LEU A 155 0.73 1.17 -0.66
C LEU A 155 2.06 0.74 -0.04
N LEU A 156 2.29 1.07 1.23
CA LEU A 156 3.57 0.77 1.89
C LEU A 156 3.78 -0.71 2.16
N THR A 157 2.71 -1.52 2.22
CA THR A 157 2.81 -2.97 2.38
C THR A 157 2.92 -3.74 1.05
N GLY A 158 3.25 -3.03 -0.04
CA GLY A 158 3.63 -3.62 -1.32
C GLY A 158 2.49 -3.78 -2.33
N ASN A 159 1.31 -3.23 -2.05
CA ASN A 159 0.21 -3.23 -3.03
C ASN A 159 0.34 -2.02 -3.97
N GLN A 160 0.03 -2.23 -5.25
CA GLN A 160 -0.03 -1.13 -6.21
C GLN A 160 -1.47 -0.64 -6.30
N ILE A 161 -1.73 0.59 -5.88
CA ILE A 161 -3.06 1.20 -6.03
C ILE A 161 -3.37 1.37 -7.52
N ASN A 162 -4.59 1.02 -7.92
CA ASN A 162 -5.00 1.09 -9.31
C ASN A 162 -5.50 2.49 -9.68
N CYS A 163 -4.57 3.45 -9.81
CA CYS A 163 -4.85 4.85 -10.19
C CYS A 163 -5.45 5.05 -11.61
N ASN A 164 -5.98 4.01 -12.27
CA ASN A 164 -6.62 4.09 -13.58
C ASN A 164 -8.14 3.89 -13.53
N ALA A 165 -8.70 3.63 -12.34
CA ALA A 165 -10.07 3.13 -12.18
C ALA A 165 -11.08 4.15 -11.63
N GLY A 166 -10.71 5.45 -11.54
CA GLY A 166 -11.49 6.42 -10.76
C GLY A 166 -11.28 6.17 -9.28
N ASN A 167 -12.29 6.37 -8.42
CA ASN A 167 -12.16 6.15 -6.98
C ASN A 167 -11.52 4.79 -6.65
N GLU A 168 -10.54 4.78 -5.74
CA GLU A 168 -9.81 3.56 -5.37
C GLU A 168 -10.08 3.08 -3.95
N VAL A 169 -10.69 3.91 -3.08
CA VAL A 169 -11.00 3.50 -1.70
C VAL A 169 -12.49 3.60 -1.43
N GLY A 170 -13.03 2.60 -0.74
CA GLY A 170 -14.45 2.51 -0.40
C GLY A 170 -14.67 2.04 1.04
N ASP A 171 -15.83 2.39 1.60
CA ASP A 171 -16.26 1.90 2.90
C ASP A 171 -16.64 0.41 2.82
N HIS A 172 -16.30 -0.34 3.86
CA HIS A 172 -16.71 -1.74 4.03
C HIS A 172 -17.15 -2.00 5.48
N ALA A 173 -18.02 -2.99 5.69
CA ALA A 173 -18.54 -3.28 7.04
C ALA A 173 -17.46 -3.63 8.08
N GLU A 174 -16.29 -4.08 7.62
CA GLU A 174 -15.14 -4.47 8.46
C GLU A 174 -13.97 -3.46 8.40
N GLY A 175 -14.10 -2.35 7.68
CA GLY A 175 -13.03 -1.38 7.46
C GLY A 175 -13.15 -0.67 6.12
N TYR A 176 -12.09 -0.70 5.33
CA TYR A 176 -12.04 -0.08 4.00
C TYR A 176 -11.64 -1.10 2.94
N VAL A 177 -12.12 -0.93 1.71
CA VAL A 177 -11.62 -1.67 0.55
C VAL A 177 -10.77 -0.76 -0.33
N VAL A 178 -9.64 -1.27 -0.79
CA VAL A 178 -8.70 -0.57 -1.67
C VAL A 178 -8.60 -1.31 -2.99
N TYR A 179 -8.77 -0.59 -4.10
CA TYR A 179 -8.61 -1.11 -5.44
C TYR A 179 -7.12 -1.14 -5.79
N THR A 180 -6.56 -2.36 -5.82
CA THR A 180 -5.15 -2.58 -6.15
C THR A 180 -4.99 -3.42 -7.41
N ARG A 181 -3.78 -3.48 -7.93
CA ARG A 181 -3.42 -4.33 -9.07
C ARG A 181 -2.07 -5.00 -8.88
N SER A 182 -1.83 -6.05 -9.65
CA SER A 182 -0.55 -6.73 -9.75
C SER A 182 -0.27 -7.16 -11.20
N GLY A 183 0.96 -7.60 -11.43
CA GLY A 183 1.45 -8.06 -12.72
C GLY A 183 1.72 -6.96 -13.74
N SER A 184 2.53 -7.29 -14.74
CA SER A 184 2.85 -6.42 -15.87
C SER A 184 2.29 -6.90 -17.21
N GLY A 185 1.78 -8.14 -17.27
CA GLY A 185 1.37 -8.80 -18.50
C GLY A 185 2.56 -9.31 -19.34
N CYS A 186 3.78 -9.27 -18.81
CA CYS A 186 5.00 -9.61 -19.53
C CYS A 186 5.82 -10.67 -18.77
N GLY A 187 6.00 -11.84 -19.37
CA GLY A 187 6.69 -12.97 -18.74
C GLY A 187 5.73 -14.04 -18.22
N GLU A 188 6.18 -15.29 -18.20
CA GLU A 188 5.33 -16.41 -17.82
C GLU A 188 4.83 -16.28 -16.38
N GLY A 189 3.50 -16.25 -16.21
CA GLY A 189 2.85 -16.17 -14.90
C GLY A 189 2.71 -14.76 -14.31
N ASP A 190 3.06 -13.72 -15.05
CA ASP A 190 2.94 -12.32 -14.61
C ASP A 190 1.67 -11.63 -15.14
N ASP A 191 0.53 -12.33 -15.00
CA ASP A 191 -0.78 -11.88 -15.46
C ASP A 191 -1.16 -10.54 -14.82
N VAL A 192 -1.79 -9.64 -15.57
CA VAL A 192 -2.35 -8.41 -14.98
C VAL A 192 -3.63 -8.77 -14.25
N GLU A 193 -3.60 -8.61 -12.93
CA GLU A 193 -4.73 -8.86 -12.06
C GLU A 193 -5.13 -7.59 -11.31
N HIS A 194 -6.43 -7.45 -11.11
CA HIS A 194 -7.05 -6.42 -10.31
C HIS A 194 -7.60 -7.04 -9.04
N HIS A 195 -7.49 -6.34 -7.91
CA HIS A 195 -7.87 -6.84 -6.60
C HIS A 195 -8.71 -5.84 -5.82
N VAL A 196 -9.60 -6.38 -4.99
CA VAL A 196 -10.23 -5.65 -3.88
C VAL A 196 -9.55 -6.10 -2.60
N LEU A 197 -8.74 -5.22 -2.02
CA LEU A 197 -8.04 -5.46 -0.77
C LEU A 197 -8.85 -4.88 0.40
N LEU A 198 -9.39 -5.74 1.26
CA LEU A 198 -9.96 -5.33 2.53
C LEU A 198 -8.83 -4.96 3.50
N VAL A 199 -8.92 -3.78 4.09
CA VAL A 199 -8.07 -3.26 5.15
C VAL A 199 -8.94 -3.03 6.38
N ARG A 200 -8.65 -3.74 7.48
CA ARG A 200 -9.41 -3.64 8.73
C ARG A 200 -8.83 -2.56 9.65
N ALA A 201 -9.61 -2.17 10.65
CA ALA A 201 -9.24 -1.15 11.63
C ALA A 201 -7.93 -1.45 12.40
N ASP A 202 -7.55 -2.72 12.53
CA ASP A 202 -6.30 -3.17 13.17
C ASP A 202 -5.10 -3.24 12.20
N GLY A 203 -5.30 -2.83 10.94
CA GLY A 203 -4.28 -2.88 9.90
C GLY A 203 -4.05 -4.27 9.31
N THR A 204 -4.88 -5.27 9.61
CA THR A 204 -4.85 -6.55 8.89
C THR A 204 -5.46 -6.39 7.50
N THR A 205 -4.90 -7.10 6.53
CA THR A 205 -5.32 -7.02 5.13
C THR A 205 -5.71 -8.39 4.57
N GLU A 206 -6.68 -8.39 3.66
CA GLU A 206 -7.18 -9.59 2.99
C GLU A 206 -7.65 -9.25 1.58
N VAL A 207 -7.19 -9.99 0.57
CA VAL A 207 -7.74 -9.87 -0.79
C VAL A 207 -9.07 -10.62 -0.84
N ILE A 208 -10.18 -9.89 -0.96
CA ILE A 208 -11.53 -10.46 -0.95
C ILE A 208 -12.09 -10.72 -2.36
N GLU A 209 -11.49 -10.10 -3.38
CA GLU A 209 -11.81 -10.33 -4.79
C GLU A 209 -10.56 -10.16 -5.65
N THR A 210 -10.38 -11.07 -6.61
CA THR A 210 -9.37 -10.97 -7.67
C THR A 210 -10.05 -11.14 -9.03
N ARG A 211 -9.61 -10.36 -10.02
CA ARG A 211 -10.03 -10.44 -11.41
C ARG A 211 -8.82 -10.40 -12.33
N LEU A 212 -8.71 -11.41 -13.18
CA LEU A 212 -7.78 -11.41 -14.31
C LEU A 212 -8.22 -10.38 -15.35
N VAL A 213 -7.35 -9.44 -15.67
CA VAL A 213 -7.59 -8.40 -16.68
C VAL A 213 -6.89 -8.77 -17.99
N GLU A 214 -5.64 -9.19 -17.91
CA GLU A 214 -4.83 -9.56 -19.06
C GLU A 214 -3.96 -10.77 -18.72
N ARG A 215 -3.92 -11.76 -19.62
CA ARG A 215 -2.95 -12.86 -19.50
C ARG A 215 -1.60 -12.41 -20.00
N ALA A 216 -0.56 -12.77 -19.27
CA ALA A 216 0.79 -12.43 -19.64
C ALA A 216 1.21 -13.10 -20.94
N ASP A 217 1.98 -12.37 -21.75
CA ASP A 217 2.69 -12.94 -22.89
C ASP A 217 4.03 -13.55 -22.38
N PRO A 218 4.20 -14.88 -22.43
CA PRO A 218 5.43 -15.53 -22.00
C PRO A 218 6.64 -15.19 -22.90
N ASN A 219 6.41 -14.64 -24.11
CA ASN A 219 7.46 -14.25 -25.05
C ASN A 219 7.74 -12.73 -25.05
N CYS A 220 7.08 -11.98 -24.18
CA CYS A 220 7.36 -10.57 -24.03
C CYS A 220 8.81 -10.37 -23.52
N ALA A 221 9.56 -9.51 -24.21
CA ALA A 221 10.97 -9.26 -23.93
C ALA A 221 11.16 -7.84 -23.40
N ILE A 222 11.32 -7.70 -22.09
CA ILE A 222 11.72 -6.43 -21.46
C ILE A 222 13.22 -6.19 -21.78
N GLY A 223 13.53 -5.10 -22.48
CA GLY A 223 14.93 -4.68 -22.71
C GLY A 223 15.59 -5.04 -24.05
N ARG A 224 14.85 -5.46 -25.09
CA ARG A 224 15.42 -5.52 -26.45
C ARG A 224 15.43 -4.13 -27.10
N LEU A 225 16.62 -3.56 -27.31
CA LEU A 225 16.83 -2.46 -28.26
C LEU A 225 16.30 -2.90 -29.65
N PRO A 226 15.41 -2.14 -30.30
CA PRO A 226 15.00 -2.45 -31.67
C PRO A 226 16.20 -2.19 -32.60
N GLY A 227 16.93 -3.25 -32.94
CA GLY A 227 17.97 -3.23 -34.00
C GLY A 227 19.33 -3.83 -33.64
N GLY A 228 19.63 -4.04 -32.35
CA GLY A 228 20.99 -4.35 -31.91
C GLY A 228 21.89 -3.13 -31.77
#